data_AF-E0WV16-F1
#
_entry.id   AF-E0WV16-F1
#
_cell.length_a   1.000
_cell.length_b   1.000
_cell.length_c   1.000
_cell.angle_alpha   90.00
_cell.angle_beta   90.00
_cell.angle_gamma   90.00
#
_symmetry.space_group_name_H-M   'P 1'
#
loop_
_entity.id
_entity.type
_entity.pdbx_description
1 polymer ?
#
loop_
_entity_poly.entity_id
_entity_poly.type
_entity_poly.pdbx_seq_one_letter_code
_entity_poly.pdbx_strand_id
1 'polypeptide(L)'
;MLNVDPPAHRSARDPSEFAQQHQLVINRRLDHKKATAVFIQQLSRQITQLADLNAYERALFAVFGLQFFFNDRKAAETLLDTLNRSCLIKSRREKENIGYPVWSAASQAFKRLAAHPAARQWIKQHRYARTALAALHANDLHLPPTRFRWLKGLDRTLWYALCSSDRPKPFVEGAGVVTQAQWEREAAQHHVTLPAPILNYAVEGLERDLISVGIVIDDRKPKTDESEEDDKAPQEEDPPIQSNPPSQKAVPMPPSVTKTEETLPSATFVCKPKNTL
;
A
#
# COMPACT_ATOMS: atom_id res chain seq x y z
N MET A 1 1.51 -26.93 7.63
CA MET A 1 0.16 -26.36 7.75
C MET A 1 -0.46 -26.91 9.02
N LEU A 2 -1.02 -26.07 9.89
CA LEU A 2 -1.78 -26.52 11.05
C LEU A 2 -3.14 -27.06 10.58
N ASN A 3 -3.65 -28.11 11.21
CA ASN A 3 -4.94 -28.75 10.91
C ASN A 3 -6.15 -27.91 11.37
N VAL A 4 -5.94 -26.64 11.72
CA VAL A 4 -6.93 -25.71 12.26
C VAL A 4 -6.70 -24.36 11.58
N ASP A 5 -7.78 -23.74 11.08
CA ASP A 5 -7.77 -22.40 10.47
C ASP A 5 -8.43 -21.36 11.39
N PRO A 6 -7.72 -20.92 12.46
CA PRO A 6 -8.26 -19.94 13.39
C PRO A 6 -8.50 -18.59 12.67
N PRO A 7 -9.58 -17.85 13.00
CA PRO A 7 -9.93 -16.59 12.35
C PRO A 7 -8.79 -15.56 12.25
N ALA A 8 -7.91 -15.50 13.26
CA ALA A 8 -6.76 -14.60 13.30
C ALA A 8 -5.64 -14.96 12.29
N HIS A 9 -5.64 -16.19 11.75
CA HIS A 9 -4.61 -16.67 10.83
C HIS A 9 -5.07 -16.80 9.39
N ARG A 10 -6.39 -16.88 9.14
CA ARG A 10 -7.00 -16.92 7.80
C ARG A 10 -6.34 -16.01 6.78
N SER A 11 -6.10 -16.52 5.58
CA SER A 11 -5.61 -15.75 4.42
C SER A 11 -6.50 -14.54 4.13
N ALA A 12 -5.99 -13.57 3.37
CA ALA A 12 -6.80 -12.43 2.93
C ALA A 12 -8.01 -12.96 2.15
N ARG A 13 -9.16 -12.32 2.31
CA ARG A 13 -10.35 -12.67 1.51
C ARG A 13 -10.15 -12.26 0.07
N ASP A 14 -10.61 -13.11 -0.83
CA ASP A 14 -10.71 -12.76 -2.24
C ASP A 14 -11.84 -11.74 -2.46
N PRO A 15 -11.75 -10.90 -3.50
CA PRO A 15 -12.79 -9.91 -3.81
C PRO A 15 -14.19 -10.53 -3.99
N SER A 16 -14.26 -11.74 -4.56
CA SER A 16 -15.50 -12.50 -4.73
C SER A 16 -16.11 -12.95 -3.40
N GLU A 17 -15.30 -13.52 -2.51
CA GLU A 17 -15.71 -13.94 -1.15
C GLU A 17 -16.19 -12.72 -0.34
N PHE A 18 -15.46 -11.61 -0.44
CA PHE A 18 -15.84 -10.35 0.20
C PHE A 18 -17.20 -9.84 -0.31
N ALA A 19 -17.41 -9.84 -1.63
CA ALA A 19 -18.67 -9.41 -2.22
C ALA A 19 -19.84 -10.33 -1.84
N GLN A 20 -19.61 -11.63 -1.77
CA GLN A 20 -20.62 -12.61 -1.35
C GLN A 20 -21.01 -12.42 0.11
N GLN A 21 -20.03 -12.31 1.01
CA GLN A 21 -20.27 -12.14 2.44
C GLN A 21 -21.10 -10.88 2.74
N HIS A 22 -20.82 -9.79 2.04
CA HIS A 22 -21.53 -8.53 2.21
C HIS A 22 -22.76 -8.40 1.30
N GLN A 23 -23.07 -9.43 0.50
CA GLN A 23 -24.19 -9.46 -0.44
C GLN A 23 -24.21 -8.20 -1.32
N LEU A 24 -23.07 -7.89 -1.94
CA LEU A 24 -22.85 -6.64 -2.69
C LEU A 24 -23.31 -6.72 -4.14
N VAL A 25 -23.59 -7.92 -4.66
CA VAL A 25 -23.95 -8.12 -6.07
C VAL A 25 -25.43 -8.47 -6.19
N ILE A 26 -26.15 -7.73 -7.03
CA ILE A 26 -27.57 -7.92 -7.34
C ILE A 26 -27.68 -7.99 -8.87
N ASN A 27 -28.30 -9.05 -9.40
CA ASN A 27 -28.48 -9.24 -10.86
C ASN A 27 -27.18 -9.05 -11.67
N ARG A 28 -26.06 -9.61 -11.18
CA ARG A 28 -24.72 -9.45 -11.78
C ARG A 28 -24.22 -8.01 -11.90
N ARG A 29 -24.73 -7.10 -11.06
CA ARG A 29 -24.26 -5.72 -10.91
C ARG A 29 -23.84 -5.46 -9.47
N LEU A 30 -22.76 -4.69 -9.30
CA LEU A 30 -22.33 -4.26 -7.97
C LEU A 30 -23.26 -3.16 -7.45
N ASP A 31 -23.75 -3.29 -6.22
CA ASP A 31 -24.42 -2.21 -5.52
C ASP A 31 -23.37 -1.25 -4.94
N HIS A 32 -23.12 -0.14 -5.66
CA HIS A 32 -22.12 0.86 -5.28
C HIS A 32 -22.44 1.52 -3.94
N LYS A 33 -23.73 1.72 -3.61
CA LYS A 33 -24.12 2.37 -2.35
C LYS A 33 -23.81 1.45 -1.18
N LYS A 34 -24.18 0.17 -1.30
CA LYS A 34 -23.90 -0.84 -0.28
C LYS A 34 -22.40 -1.09 -0.14
N ALA A 35 -21.67 -1.19 -1.25
CA ALA A 35 -20.21 -1.33 -1.24
C ALA A 35 -19.53 -0.15 -0.54
N THR A 36 -19.98 1.08 -0.83
CA THR A 36 -19.50 2.29 -0.15
C THR A 36 -19.75 2.22 1.36
N ALA A 37 -20.95 1.83 1.78
CA ALA A 37 -21.28 1.69 3.20
C ALA A 37 -20.39 0.66 3.91
N VAL A 38 -20.08 -0.47 3.26
CA VAL A 38 -19.16 -1.48 3.79
C VAL A 38 -17.74 -0.93 3.89
N PHE A 39 -17.26 -0.18 2.90
CA PHE A 39 -15.93 0.45 2.99
C PHE A 39 -15.88 1.56 4.05
N ILE A 40 -16.97 2.29 4.30
CA ILE A 40 -17.05 3.25 5.42
C ILE A 40 -16.85 2.54 6.76
N GLN A 41 -17.42 1.33 6.93
CA GLN A 41 -17.21 0.53 8.15
C GLN A 41 -15.74 0.15 8.37
N GLN A 42 -14.93 0.06 7.30
CA GLN A 42 -13.50 -0.21 7.43
C GLN A 42 -12.72 0.96 8.03
N LEU A 43 -13.19 2.21 7.90
CA LEU A 43 -12.48 3.40 8.39
C LEU A 43 -12.41 3.46 9.93
N SER A 44 -13.34 2.79 10.61
CA SER A 44 -13.47 2.75 12.08
C SER A 44 -13.80 4.11 12.72
N ARG A 45 -13.36 4.31 13.97
CA ARG A 45 -13.69 5.46 14.82
C ARG A 45 -12.95 6.73 14.36
N GLN A 46 -13.65 7.85 14.42
CA GLN A 46 -13.07 9.18 14.19
C GLN A 46 -12.20 9.62 15.37
N ILE A 47 -11.11 10.30 15.07
CA ILE A 47 -10.19 10.86 16.06
C ILE A 47 -10.03 12.36 15.81
N THR A 48 -9.76 13.08 16.88
CA THR A 48 -9.49 14.52 16.86
C THR A 48 -8.12 14.85 17.45
N GLN A 49 -7.63 13.99 18.34
CA GLN A 49 -6.38 14.15 19.06
C GLN A 49 -5.67 12.80 19.24
N LEU A 50 -4.35 12.84 19.47
CA LEU A 50 -3.54 11.65 19.72
C LEU A 50 -4.04 10.81 20.90
N ALA A 51 -4.60 11.47 21.92
CA ALA A 51 -5.17 10.79 23.09
C ALA A 51 -6.37 9.91 22.74
N ASP A 52 -7.02 10.12 21.60
CA ASP A 52 -8.16 9.29 21.23
C ASP A 52 -7.70 7.88 20.89
N LEU A 53 -6.50 7.68 20.33
CA LEU A 53 -5.99 6.39 19.84
C LEU A 53 -6.04 5.27 20.91
N ASN A 54 -6.37 4.05 20.46
CA ASN A 54 -6.35 2.83 21.26
C ASN A 54 -4.92 2.42 21.65
N ALA A 55 -4.75 1.53 22.63
CA ALA A 55 -3.43 1.14 23.14
C ALA A 55 -2.50 0.59 22.05
N TYR A 56 -3.00 -0.29 21.16
CA TYR A 56 -2.22 -0.83 20.05
C TYR A 56 -1.96 0.22 18.95
N GLU A 57 -2.93 1.11 18.69
CA GLU A 57 -2.79 2.23 17.73
C GLU A 57 -1.72 3.21 18.21
N ARG A 58 -1.68 3.53 19.52
CA ARG A 58 -0.63 4.36 20.13
C ARG A 58 0.74 3.70 20.02
N ALA A 59 0.82 2.39 20.20
CA ALA A 59 2.06 1.64 20.05
C ALA A 59 2.58 1.69 18.60
N LEU A 60 1.71 1.44 17.61
CA LEU A 60 2.06 1.56 16.20
C LEU A 60 2.43 3.00 15.81
N PHE A 61 1.66 3.98 16.28
CA PHE A 61 1.95 5.39 16.05
C PHE A 61 3.31 5.78 16.63
N ALA A 62 3.66 5.28 17.82
CA ALA A 62 4.97 5.49 18.41
C ALA A 62 6.10 4.87 17.58
N VAL A 63 5.96 3.62 17.12
CA VAL A 63 6.96 2.96 16.27
C VAL A 63 7.15 3.73 14.96
N PHE A 64 6.06 4.01 14.23
CA PHE A 64 6.14 4.69 12.94
C PHE A 64 6.61 6.14 13.07
N GLY A 65 6.09 6.85 14.07
CA GLY A 65 6.40 8.27 14.27
C GLY A 65 7.79 8.52 14.86
N LEU A 66 8.41 7.57 15.57
CA LEU A 66 9.84 7.67 15.93
C LEU A 66 10.71 7.76 14.67
N GLN A 67 10.41 6.94 13.66
CA GLN A 67 11.13 6.97 12.41
C GLN A 67 10.75 8.18 11.56
N PHE A 68 9.46 8.50 11.44
CA PHE A 68 9.01 9.59 10.57
C PHE A 68 9.30 10.99 11.12
N PHE A 69 8.98 11.26 12.40
CA PHE A 69 9.09 12.61 12.97
C PHE A 69 10.47 12.90 13.57
N PHE A 70 11.16 11.88 14.09
CA PHE A 70 12.46 12.05 14.75
C PHE A 70 13.64 11.49 13.93
N ASN A 71 13.38 10.87 12.77
CA ASN A 71 14.38 10.16 11.98
C ASN A 71 15.17 9.12 12.80
N ASP A 72 14.54 8.54 13.83
CA ASP A 72 15.19 7.63 14.78
C ASP A 72 14.76 6.18 14.52
N ARG A 73 15.33 5.63 13.44
CA ARG A 73 15.07 4.25 13.03
C ARG A 73 15.49 3.24 14.11
N LYS A 74 16.63 3.46 14.77
CA LYS A 74 17.14 2.54 15.80
C LYS A 74 16.19 2.46 17.00
N ALA A 75 15.67 3.60 17.47
CA ALA A 75 14.69 3.61 18.55
C ALA A 75 13.37 2.95 18.12
N ALA A 76 12.90 3.18 16.90
CA ALA A 76 11.70 2.53 16.37
C ALA A 76 11.84 1.00 16.33
N GLU A 77 12.97 0.49 15.81
CA GLU A 77 13.27 -0.94 15.76
C GLU A 77 13.39 -1.55 17.17
N THR A 78 14.08 -0.86 18.07
CA THR A 78 14.22 -1.31 19.48
C THR A 78 12.88 -1.38 20.19
N LEU A 79 12.01 -0.38 19.98
CA LEU A 79 10.67 -0.36 20.54
C LEU A 79 9.83 -1.52 19.98
N LEU A 80 9.88 -1.75 18.67
CA LEU A 80 9.15 -2.83 18.03
C LEU A 80 9.63 -4.20 18.50
N ASP A 81 10.94 -4.40 18.63
CA ASP A 81 11.51 -5.65 19.14
C ASP A 81 11.13 -5.87 20.61
N THR A 82 11.06 -4.80 21.41
CA THR A 82 10.56 -4.85 22.79
C THR A 82 9.10 -5.29 22.84
N LEU A 83 8.25 -4.71 21.97
CA LEU A 83 6.84 -5.12 21.84
C LEU A 83 6.74 -6.59 21.44
N ASN A 84 7.51 -7.04 20.46
CA ASN A 84 7.50 -8.43 19.99
C ASN A 84 7.95 -9.42 21.06
N ARG A 85 9.00 -9.10 21.82
CA ARG A 85 9.46 -9.93 22.95
C ARG A 85 8.41 -9.99 24.06
N SER A 86 7.68 -8.90 24.28
CA SER A 86 6.62 -8.86 25.30
C SER A 86 5.45 -9.80 25.00
N CYS A 87 5.22 -10.18 23.73
CA CYS A 87 4.20 -11.16 23.36
C CYS A 87 4.44 -12.56 23.96
N LEU A 88 5.68 -12.88 24.36
CA LEU A 88 6.04 -14.15 24.97
C LEU A 88 5.75 -14.19 26.48
N ILE A 89 5.53 -13.02 27.09
CA ILE A 89 5.29 -12.91 28.53
C ILE A 89 3.85 -13.33 28.79
N LYS A 90 3.67 -14.40 29.58
CA LYS A 90 2.36 -14.75 30.14
C LYS A 90 1.97 -13.70 31.17
N SER A 91 1.23 -12.68 30.75
CA SER A 91 0.69 -11.70 31.68
C SER A 91 -0.31 -12.38 32.61
N ARG A 92 -0.10 -12.28 33.93
CA ARG A 92 -1.00 -12.82 34.96
C ARG A 92 -2.42 -12.21 34.89
N ARG A 93 -2.56 -11.05 34.24
CA ARG A 93 -3.83 -10.33 34.01
C ARG A 93 -4.54 -10.73 32.71
N GLU A 94 -3.81 -11.28 31.74
CA GLU A 94 -4.33 -11.66 30.42
C GLU A 94 -4.24 -13.18 30.26
N LYS A 95 -4.81 -13.92 31.22
CA LYS A 95 -4.74 -15.39 31.33
C LYS A 95 -5.18 -16.15 30.06
N GLU A 96 -5.83 -15.48 29.11
CA GLU A 96 -6.40 -16.10 27.89
C GLU A 96 -5.75 -15.62 26.57
N ASN A 97 -4.89 -14.59 26.59
CA ASN A 97 -4.43 -13.93 25.37
C ASN A 97 -2.90 -13.95 25.22
N ILE A 98 -2.33 -15.16 25.20
CA ILE A 98 -0.92 -15.36 24.82
C ILE A 98 -0.73 -14.88 23.37
N GLY A 99 0.30 -14.06 23.11
CA GLY A 99 0.68 -13.65 21.77
C GLY A 99 0.48 -12.17 21.42
N TYR A 100 -0.02 -11.35 22.34
CA TYR A 100 -0.15 -9.90 22.12
C TYR A 100 0.86 -9.08 22.96
N PRO A 101 1.34 -7.93 22.43
CA PRO A 101 2.30 -7.10 23.14
C PRO A 101 1.75 -6.43 24.40
N VAL A 102 2.65 -6.13 25.33
CA VAL A 102 2.39 -5.26 26.48
C VAL A 102 2.51 -3.80 26.04
N TRP A 103 1.36 -3.13 25.87
CA TRP A 103 1.28 -1.76 25.34
C TRP A 103 1.99 -0.70 26.18
N SER A 104 2.17 -0.95 27.48
CA SER A 104 2.84 0.01 28.36
C SER A 104 4.28 0.32 27.92
N ALA A 105 4.94 -0.60 27.21
CA ALA A 105 6.28 -0.40 26.65
C ALA A 105 6.37 0.80 25.69
N ALA A 106 5.29 1.12 24.98
CA ALA A 106 5.26 2.26 24.06
C ALA A 106 4.92 3.61 24.72
N SER A 107 4.56 3.63 26.01
CA SER A 107 4.01 4.82 26.67
C SER A 107 4.97 6.00 26.67
N GLN A 108 6.26 5.76 26.90
CA GLN A 108 7.27 6.82 26.95
C GLN A 108 7.52 7.42 25.56
N ALA A 109 7.70 6.56 24.54
CA ALA A 109 7.83 7.00 23.15
C ALA A 109 6.59 7.79 22.71
N PHE A 110 5.39 7.27 23.01
CA PHE A 110 4.14 7.94 22.68
C PHE A 110 4.02 9.33 23.34
N LYS A 111 4.38 9.47 24.62
CA LYS A 111 4.39 10.79 25.30
C LYS A 111 5.30 11.79 24.60
N ARG A 112 6.50 11.35 24.18
CA ARG A 112 7.44 12.18 23.42
C ARG A 112 6.86 12.60 22.07
N LEU A 113 6.22 11.67 21.35
CA LEU A 113 5.52 11.99 20.09
C LEU A 113 4.34 12.93 20.31
N ALA A 114 3.55 12.74 21.36
CA ALA A 114 2.39 13.58 21.66
C ALA A 114 2.74 15.04 21.94
N ALA A 115 3.96 15.29 22.46
CA ALA A 115 4.49 16.65 22.62
C ALA A 115 4.95 17.27 21.29
N HIS A 116 5.27 16.46 20.28
CA HIS A 116 5.83 16.94 19.02
C HIS A 116 4.79 17.71 18.18
N PRO A 117 5.09 18.95 17.72
CA PRO A 117 4.12 19.77 16.97
C PRO A 117 3.71 19.12 15.65
N ALA A 118 4.64 18.52 14.90
CA ALA A 118 4.31 17.88 13.63
C ALA A 118 3.41 16.64 13.81
N ALA A 119 3.56 15.89 14.91
CA ALA A 119 2.71 14.74 15.19
C ALA A 119 1.28 15.16 15.56
N ARG A 120 1.12 16.29 16.25
CA ARG A 120 -0.19 16.90 16.51
C ARG A 120 -0.85 17.42 15.22
N GLN A 121 -0.06 18.02 14.34
CA GLN A 121 -0.55 18.47 13.04
C GLN A 121 -0.96 17.30 12.15
N TRP A 122 -0.20 16.20 12.17
CA TRP A 122 -0.52 14.96 11.44
C TRP A 122 -1.90 14.42 11.78
N ILE A 123 -2.23 14.32 13.07
CA ILE A 123 -3.57 13.84 13.47
C ILE A 123 -4.68 14.78 13.05
N LYS A 124 -4.44 16.10 12.96
CA LYS A 124 -5.45 17.03 12.45
C LYS A 124 -5.76 16.83 10.97
N GLN A 125 -4.82 16.28 10.20
CA GLN A 125 -5.00 15.98 8.78
C GLN A 125 -5.82 14.72 8.54
N HIS A 126 -5.86 13.81 9.52
CA HIS A 126 -6.48 12.50 9.39
C HIS A 126 -7.65 12.31 10.34
N ARG A 127 -8.84 12.09 9.80
CA ARG A 127 -10.07 11.99 10.60
C ARG A 127 -10.22 10.65 11.30
N TYR A 128 -9.55 9.60 10.83
CA TYR A 128 -9.68 8.24 11.34
C TYR A 128 -8.33 7.68 11.81
N ALA A 129 -8.34 6.86 12.87
CA ALA A 129 -7.12 6.28 13.41
C ALA A 129 -6.40 5.37 12.40
N ARG A 130 -7.16 4.51 11.71
CA ARG A 130 -6.63 3.59 10.70
C ARG A 130 -6.03 4.33 9.51
N THR A 131 -6.66 5.43 9.06
CA THR A 131 -6.16 6.22 7.93
C THR A 131 -4.90 6.97 8.32
N ALA A 132 -4.84 7.55 9.53
CA ALA A 132 -3.64 8.20 10.06
C ALA A 132 -2.43 7.26 10.12
N LEU A 133 -2.65 6.01 10.56
CA LEU A 133 -1.60 4.98 10.64
C LEU A 133 -1.20 4.46 9.26
N ALA A 134 -2.16 4.18 8.38
CA ALA A 134 -1.90 3.73 7.02
C ALA A 134 -1.15 4.79 6.22
N ALA A 135 -1.53 6.06 6.38
CA ALA A 135 -0.86 7.19 5.75
C ALA A 135 0.56 7.37 6.26
N LEU A 136 0.79 7.15 7.56
CA LEU A 136 2.10 7.31 8.18
C LEU A 136 3.06 6.20 7.72
N HIS A 137 2.57 4.97 7.65
CA HIS A 137 3.32 3.79 7.20
C HIS A 137 3.77 3.90 5.74
N ALA A 138 2.98 4.54 4.88
CA ALA A 138 3.29 4.72 3.47
C ALA A 138 4.40 5.76 3.17
N ASN A 139 5.01 6.40 4.17
CA ASN A 139 6.13 7.33 3.98
C ASN A 139 7.50 6.61 3.93
N ASP A 140 7.56 5.45 3.28
CA ASP A 140 8.76 4.63 3.11
C ASP A 140 9.54 4.35 4.41
N LEU A 141 8.84 3.80 5.41
CA LEU A 141 9.48 3.45 6.68
C LEU A 141 10.38 2.21 6.58
N HIS A 142 10.44 1.53 5.42
CA HIS A 142 11.12 0.25 5.24
C HIS A 142 10.83 -0.76 6.38
N LEU A 143 9.58 -0.77 6.86
CA LEU A 143 9.15 -1.54 8.01
C LEU A 143 8.10 -2.57 7.58
N PRO A 144 8.53 -3.80 7.20
CA PRO A 144 7.60 -4.76 6.63
C PRO A 144 6.55 -5.19 7.68
N PRO A 145 5.27 -5.38 7.27
CA PRO A 145 4.20 -5.79 8.19
C PRO A 145 4.49 -7.05 9.00
N THR A 146 5.34 -7.94 8.49
CA THR A 146 5.81 -9.14 9.19
C THR A 146 6.37 -8.86 10.59
N ARG A 147 6.94 -7.66 10.83
CA ARG A 147 7.50 -7.29 12.14
C ARG A 147 6.45 -6.95 13.21
N PHE A 148 5.18 -6.80 12.83
CA PHE A 148 4.07 -6.57 13.78
C PHE A 148 2.92 -7.55 13.53
N ARG A 149 3.26 -8.83 13.30
CA ARG A 149 2.31 -9.92 12.94
C ARG A 149 1.15 -10.11 13.92
N TRP A 150 1.34 -9.75 15.19
CA TRP A 150 0.32 -9.76 16.24
C TRP A 150 -0.88 -8.86 15.89
N LEU A 151 -0.69 -7.83 15.07
CA LEU A 151 -1.75 -6.90 14.69
C LEU A 151 -2.88 -7.58 13.91
N LYS A 152 -2.58 -8.59 13.08
CA LYS A 152 -3.61 -9.32 12.31
C LYS A 152 -4.71 -9.92 13.20
N GLY A 153 -4.37 -10.33 14.42
CA GLY A 153 -5.31 -10.88 15.39
C GLY A 153 -6.12 -9.82 16.14
N LEU A 154 -5.60 -8.60 16.26
CA LEU A 154 -6.26 -7.48 16.95
C LEU A 154 -7.13 -6.65 16.01
N ASP A 155 -6.56 -6.24 14.88
CA ASP A 155 -7.21 -5.43 13.87
C ASP A 155 -6.81 -5.91 12.48
N ARG A 156 -7.62 -6.82 11.96
CA ARG A 156 -7.44 -7.43 10.63
C ARG A 156 -7.53 -6.40 9.50
N THR A 157 -8.43 -5.42 9.61
CA THR A 157 -8.59 -4.36 8.60
C THR A 157 -7.36 -3.46 8.56
N LEU A 158 -6.88 -3.00 9.72
CA LEU A 158 -5.66 -2.21 9.79
C LEU A 158 -4.44 -3.00 9.32
N TRP A 159 -4.33 -4.27 9.68
CA TRP A 159 -3.26 -5.14 9.20
C TRP A 159 -3.18 -5.17 7.67
N TYR A 160 -4.30 -5.41 6.99
CA TYR A 160 -4.31 -5.46 5.53
C TYR A 160 -4.17 -4.08 4.87
N ALA A 161 -4.64 -3.01 5.53
CA ALA A 161 -4.36 -1.66 5.08
C ALA A 161 -2.85 -1.36 5.10
N LEU A 162 -2.14 -1.72 6.18
CA LEU A 162 -0.68 -1.55 6.28
C LEU A 162 0.08 -2.47 5.31
N CYS A 163 -0.41 -3.70 5.09
CA CYS A 163 0.16 -4.59 4.06
C CYS A 163 0.00 -4.06 2.63
N SER A 164 -0.90 -3.09 2.43
CA SER A 164 -1.19 -2.48 1.14
C SER A 164 -0.44 -1.16 0.91
N SER A 165 0.23 -0.60 1.92
CA SER A 165 0.89 0.72 1.81
C SER A 165 1.92 0.79 0.68
N ASP A 166 2.66 -0.29 0.44
CA ASP A 166 3.73 -0.36 -0.58
C ASP A 166 3.28 -1.10 -1.85
N ARG A 167 1.96 -1.30 -2.02
CA ARG A 167 1.40 -2.07 -3.15
C ARG A 167 0.53 -1.20 -4.03
N PRO A 168 0.59 -1.37 -5.37
CA PRO A 168 -0.31 -0.66 -6.27
C PRO A 168 -1.78 -1.11 -6.10
N LYS A 169 -1.99 -2.38 -5.74
CA LYS A 169 -3.32 -2.96 -5.51
C LYS A 169 -3.49 -3.31 -4.03
N PRO A 170 -4.42 -2.65 -3.30
CA PRO A 170 -4.68 -2.96 -1.91
C PRO A 170 -5.52 -4.23 -1.75
N PHE A 171 -5.43 -4.85 -0.57
CA PHE A 171 -6.35 -5.93 -0.18
C PHE A 171 -7.76 -5.37 0.07
N VAL A 172 -8.80 -6.08 -0.38
CA VAL A 172 -10.20 -5.63 -0.25
C VAL A 172 -10.62 -5.36 1.20
N GLU A 173 -10.04 -6.09 2.15
CA GLU A 173 -10.33 -5.96 3.59
C GLU A 173 -9.79 -4.67 4.23
N GLY A 174 -8.89 -3.96 3.54
CA GLY A 174 -8.33 -2.68 3.96
C GLY A 174 -8.41 -1.58 2.89
N ALA A 175 -9.06 -1.84 1.75
CA ALA A 175 -9.08 -0.93 0.61
C ALA A 175 -9.72 0.42 0.95
N GLY A 176 -10.80 0.44 1.74
CA GLY A 176 -11.45 1.68 2.16
C GLY A 176 -10.51 2.58 2.98
N VAL A 177 -9.72 1.98 3.88
CA VAL A 177 -8.73 2.70 4.69
C VAL A 177 -7.65 3.31 3.81
N VAL A 178 -7.12 2.54 2.84
CA VAL A 178 -6.06 3.01 1.93
C VAL A 178 -6.55 4.15 1.06
N THR A 179 -7.72 4.01 0.44
CA THR A 179 -8.30 5.06 -0.42
C THR A 179 -8.57 6.34 0.36
N GLN A 180 -9.19 6.25 1.55
CA GLN A 180 -9.43 7.42 2.38
C GLN A 180 -8.12 8.07 2.85
N ALA A 181 -7.11 7.28 3.21
CA ALA A 181 -5.80 7.80 3.62
C ALA A 181 -5.09 8.57 2.48
N GLN A 182 -5.23 8.10 1.24
CA GLN A 182 -4.72 8.80 0.06
C GLN A 182 -5.44 10.13 -0.16
N TRP A 183 -6.78 10.13 -0.10
CA TRP A 183 -7.57 11.36 -0.24
C TRP A 183 -7.30 12.37 0.87
N GLU A 184 -7.16 11.93 2.13
CA GLU A 184 -6.80 12.81 3.24
C GLU A 184 -5.42 13.45 3.04
N ARG A 185 -4.45 12.69 2.50
CA ARG A 185 -3.12 13.21 2.18
C ARG A 185 -3.16 14.24 1.06
N GLU A 186 -3.88 13.97 -0.03
CA GLU A 186 -4.05 14.94 -1.11
C GLU A 186 -4.80 16.20 -0.64
N ALA A 187 -5.87 16.02 0.14
CA ALA A 187 -6.61 17.13 0.71
C ALA A 187 -5.72 18.00 1.61
N ALA A 188 -4.83 17.38 2.40
CA ALA A 188 -3.84 18.09 3.22
C ALA A 188 -2.83 18.88 2.37
N GLN A 189 -2.39 18.36 1.21
CA GLN A 189 -1.52 19.09 0.28
C GLN A 189 -2.24 20.32 -0.32
N HIS A 190 -3.53 20.20 -0.60
CA HIS A 190 -4.36 21.28 -1.12
C HIS A 190 -4.98 22.18 -0.03
N HIS A 191 -4.68 21.95 1.25
CA HIS A 191 -5.24 22.69 2.39
C HIS A 191 -6.79 22.65 2.45
N VAL A 192 -7.38 21.55 1.98
CA VAL A 192 -8.84 21.30 1.97
C VAL A 192 -9.19 20.26 3.04
N THR A 193 -10.35 20.43 3.68
CA THR A 193 -10.90 19.43 4.60
C THR A 193 -11.97 18.61 3.91
N LEU A 194 -11.90 17.28 4.01
CA LEU A 194 -12.91 16.39 3.46
C LEU A 194 -14.14 16.33 4.39
N PRO A 195 -15.34 16.75 3.93
CA PRO A 195 -16.54 16.74 4.77
C PRO A 195 -17.04 15.32 5.06
N ALA A 196 -16.87 14.41 4.09
CA ALA A 196 -17.30 13.02 4.12
C ALA A 196 -16.19 12.10 3.55
N PRO A 197 -16.17 10.81 3.93
CA PRO A 197 -15.22 9.86 3.36
C PRO A 197 -15.48 9.65 1.86
N ILE A 198 -14.39 9.63 1.08
CA ILE A 198 -14.43 9.46 -0.38
C ILE A 198 -13.82 8.10 -0.70
N LEU A 199 -14.65 7.16 -1.20
CA LEU A 199 -14.27 5.74 -1.35
C LEU A 199 -14.49 5.21 -2.77
N ASN A 200 -14.66 6.11 -3.75
CA ASN A 200 -14.97 5.75 -5.14
C ASN A 200 -13.93 4.79 -5.73
N TYR A 201 -12.63 5.04 -5.50
CA TYR A 201 -11.58 4.16 -6.00
C TYR A 201 -11.59 2.75 -5.40
N ALA A 202 -12.00 2.59 -4.14
CA ALA A 202 -12.16 1.27 -3.53
C ALA A 202 -13.33 0.51 -4.17
N VAL A 203 -14.44 1.21 -4.44
CA VAL A 203 -15.62 0.62 -5.09
C VAL A 203 -15.33 0.24 -6.54
N GLU A 204 -14.73 1.13 -7.32
CA GLU A 204 -14.33 0.83 -8.70
C GLU A 204 -13.27 -0.28 -8.77
N GLY A 205 -12.32 -0.31 -7.83
CA GLY A 205 -11.34 -1.39 -7.73
C GLY A 205 -11.99 -2.75 -7.49
N LEU A 206 -12.96 -2.81 -6.58
CA LEU A 206 -13.74 -4.01 -6.33
C LEU A 206 -14.57 -4.42 -7.55
N GLU A 207 -15.21 -3.46 -8.22
CA GLU A 207 -15.99 -3.71 -9.44
C GLU A 207 -15.13 -4.32 -10.54
N ARG A 208 -13.95 -3.74 -10.83
CA ARG A 208 -13.00 -4.27 -11.82
C ARG A 208 -12.56 -5.70 -11.47
N ASP A 209 -12.32 -5.97 -10.19
CA ASP A 209 -11.97 -7.32 -9.73
C ASP A 209 -13.12 -8.31 -9.95
N LEU A 210 -14.36 -7.93 -9.64
CA LEU A 210 -15.53 -8.79 -9.83
C LEU A 210 -15.88 -9.02 -11.31
N ILE A 211 -15.63 -8.03 -12.17
CA ILE A 211 -15.72 -8.17 -13.63
C ILE A 211 -14.68 -9.18 -14.12
N SER A 212 -13.44 -9.09 -13.63
CA SER A 212 -12.36 -10.01 -14.04
C SER A 212 -12.65 -11.47 -13.69
N VAL A 213 -13.39 -11.72 -12.60
CA VAL A 213 -13.82 -13.05 -12.16
C VAL A 213 -15.12 -13.49 -12.86
N GLY A 214 -15.80 -12.60 -13.60
CA GLY A 214 -17.05 -12.88 -14.32
C GLY A 214 -18.32 -12.82 -13.46
N ILE A 215 -18.22 -12.32 -12.22
CA ILE A 215 -19.36 -12.18 -11.31
C ILE A 215 -20.24 -11.00 -11.71
N VAL A 216 -19.61 -9.89 -12.08
CA VAL A 216 -20.27 -8.65 -12.53
C VAL A 216 -20.10 -8.49 -14.04
N ILE A 217 -21.12 -7.98 -14.72
CA ILE A 217 -21.08 -7.66 -16.15
C ILE A 217 -20.58 -6.21 -16.31
N ASP A 218 -19.65 -5.99 -17.25
CA ASP A 218 -19.19 -4.66 -17.61
C ASP A 218 -20.17 -4.02 -18.61
N ASP A 219 -21.06 -3.16 -18.12
CA ASP A 219 -21.98 -2.38 -18.97
C ASP A 219 -21.27 -1.23 -19.72
N ARG A 220 -19.99 -0.93 -19.43
CA ARG A 220 -19.26 0.21 -20.01
C ARG A 220 -18.66 -0.10 -21.38
N LYS A 221 -18.56 -1.38 -21.75
CA LYS A 221 -18.19 -1.78 -23.11
C LYS A 221 -19.48 -1.90 -23.93
N PRO A 222 -19.64 -1.12 -25.03
CA PRO A 222 -20.66 -1.48 -26.00
C PRO A 222 -20.38 -2.91 -26.45
N LYS A 223 -21.45 -3.72 -26.52
CA LYS A 223 -21.38 -5.04 -27.15
C LYS A 223 -20.82 -4.79 -28.55
N THR A 224 -19.59 -5.21 -28.80
CA THR A 224 -19.14 -5.39 -30.18
C THR A 224 -19.93 -6.60 -30.62
N ASP A 225 -21.02 -6.37 -31.34
CA ASP A 225 -21.82 -7.43 -31.92
C ASP A 225 -20.88 -8.19 -32.89
N GLU A 226 -20.37 -9.33 -32.43
CA GLU A 226 -19.85 -10.37 -33.32
C GLU A 226 -21.08 -10.97 -34.02
N SER A 227 -21.58 -10.28 -35.03
CA SER A 227 -22.55 -10.81 -35.98
C SER A 227 -22.18 -10.36 -37.38
N GLU A 228 -21.55 -11.28 -38.10
CA GLU A 228 -21.82 -11.60 -39.51
C GLU A 228 -21.74 -10.44 -40.54
N GLU A 229 -20.60 -10.33 -41.21
CA GLU A 229 -20.55 -10.00 -42.64
C GLU A 229 -19.64 -11.01 -43.34
N ASP A 230 -20.17 -12.24 -43.50
CA ASP A 230 -19.71 -13.21 -44.48
C ASP A 230 -20.80 -13.30 -45.55
N ASP A 231 -20.66 -12.55 -46.64
CA ASP A 231 -21.26 -12.87 -47.96
C ASP A 231 -20.67 -12.00 -49.11
N LYS A 232 -19.58 -12.51 -49.71
CA LYS A 232 -19.17 -12.62 -51.16
C LYS A 232 -19.69 -11.60 -52.21
N ALA A 233 -19.00 -11.20 -53.31
CA ALA A 233 -17.81 -11.56 -54.13
C ALA A 233 -17.77 -10.54 -55.34
N PRO A 234 -16.94 -10.58 -56.43
CA PRO A 234 -15.92 -11.55 -56.86
C PRO A 234 -14.56 -10.97 -57.31
N GLN A 235 -13.62 -11.90 -57.50
CA GLN A 235 -12.23 -11.74 -57.91
C GLN A 235 -12.10 -11.59 -59.44
N GLU A 236 -11.21 -10.71 -59.90
CA GLU A 236 -10.62 -10.76 -61.24
C GLU A 236 -9.22 -11.39 -61.13
N GLU A 237 -9.04 -12.54 -61.79
CA GLU A 237 -7.75 -13.14 -62.19
C GLU A 237 -7.20 -12.33 -63.40
N ASP A 238 -5.92 -12.11 -63.68
CA ASP A 238 -4.67 -12.93 -63.70
C ASP A 238 -3.50 -11.97 -64.12
N PRO A 239 -2.20 -12.33 -64.33
CA PRO A 239 -1.55 -13.66 -64.41
C PRO A 239 -0.18 -13.76 -63.65
N PRO A 240 0.55 -14.90 -63.73
CA PRO A 240 1.63 -15.24 -62.81
C PRO A 240 3.03 -14.88 -63.33
N ILE A 241 3.95 -14.48 -62.44
CA ILE A 241 5.39 -14.45 -62.73
C ILE A 241 6.19 -15.24 -61.69
N GLN A 242 7.02 -16.09 -62.27
CA GLN A 242 7.80 -17.18 -61.71
C GLN A 242 8.86 -16.77 -60.67
N SER A 243 9.14 -17.75 -59.82
CA SER A 243 10.15 -17.84 -58.79
C SER A 243 11.58 -17.51 -59.24
N ASN A 244 12.31 -16.75 -58.42
CA ASN A 244 13.77 -16.88 -58.25
C ASN A 244 14.17 -16.62 -56.77
N PRO A 245 15.10 -17.39 -56.18
CA PRO A 245 15.52 -17.28 -54.77
C PRO A 245 16.52 -16.12 -54.51
N PRO A 246 16.73 -15.73 -53.24
CA PRO A 246 17.34 -14.44 -52.90
C PRO A 246 18.86 -14.39 -53.04
N SER A 247 19.37 -13.34 -53.68
CA SER A 247 20.78 -12.96 -53.64
C SER A 247 21.06 -12.05 -52.44
N GLN A 248 22.03 -12.46 -51.64
CA GLN A 248 22.62 -11.75 -50.51
C GLN A 248 23.24 -10.41 -50.96
N LYS A 249 22.91 -9.30 -50.29
CA LYS A 249 23.83 -8.15 -50.17
C LYS A 249 23.74 -7.50 -48.79
N ALA A 250 24.94 -7.18 -48.30
CA ALA A 250 25.33 -6.82 -46.95
C ALA A 250 24.80 -5.47 -46.44
N VAL A 251 24.62 -5.43 -45.12
CA VAL A 251 24.46 -4.24 -44.29
C VAL A 251 25.83 -3.54 -44.12
N PRO A 252 25.96 -2.21 -44.28
CA PRO A 252 27.15 -1.48 -43.85
C PRO A 252 27.03 -0.97 -42.41
N MET A 253 28.06 -1.25 -41.61
CA MET A 253 28.32 -0.67 -40.29
C MET A 253 28.87 0.77 -40.39
N PRO A 254 28.69 1.62 -39.37
CA PRO A 254 29.41 2.89 -39.24
C PRO A 254 30.84 2.70 -38.66
N PRO A 255 31.82 3.55 -39.05
CA PRO A 255 33.22 3.38 -38.68
C PRO A 255 33.59 3.92 -37.29
N SER A 256 34.53 3.21 -36.66
CA SER A 256 35.26 3.60 -35.44
C SER A 256 36.32 4.67 -35.73
N VAL A 257 36.54 5.58 -34.77
CA VAL A 257 37.73 6.46 -34.71
C VAL A 257 38.54 6.13 -33.46
N THR A 258 39.83 5.97 -33.69
CA THR A 258 40.87 5.40 -32.83
C THR A 258 41.45 6.41 -31.84
N LYS A 259 42.00 5.87 -30.73
CA LYS A 259 42.78 6.56 -29.70
C LYS A 259 44.16 7.02 -30.20
N THR A 260 44.66 8.11 -29.65
CA THR A 260 46.11 8.34 -29.45
C THR A 260 46.36 8.97 -28.08
N GLU A 261 47.50 8.57 -27.53
CA GLU A 261 48.07 8.70 -26.19
C GLU A 261 48.97 9.95 -26.08
N GLU A 262 49.11 10.58 -24.91
CA GLU A 262 50.43 11.00 -24.34
C GLU A 262 50.37 11.87 -23.04
N THR A 263 51.07 11.34 -22.02
CA THR A 263 51.96 11.95 -20.99
C THR A 263 51.51 12.95 -19.89
N LEU A 264 51.93 12.57 -18.67
CA LEU A 264 52.03 13.30 -17.39
C LEU A 264 53.01 14.49 -17.41
N PRO A 265 52.97 15.36 -16.38
CA PRO A 265 54.10 15.35 -15.44
C PRO A 265 53.76 15.51 -13.95
N SER A 266 54.80 15.27 -13.15
CA SER A 266 54.86 15.10 -11.69
C SER A 266 54.86 16.38 -10.84
N ALA A 267 54.33 16.20 -9.61
CA ALA A 267 54.75 16.71 -8.29
C ALA A 267 55.34 18.12 -8.09
N THR A 268 54.73 18.87 -7.16
CA THR A 268 55.48 19.62 -6.11
C THR A 268 54.65 19.80 -4.82
N PHE A 269 55.31 19.51 -3.70
CA PHE A 269 54.95 19.74 -2.30
C PHE A 269 54.93 21.25 -1.94
N VAL A 270 54.01 21.72 -1.10
CA VAL A 270 54.27 22.79 -0.09
C VAL A 270 53.38 22.62 1.16
N CYS A 271 54.01 22.70 2.32
CA CYS A 271 53.49 22.67 3.69
C CYS A 271 52.74 23.94 4.13
N LYS A 272 51.65 23.76 4.93
CA LYS A 272 51.26 24.41 6.22
C LYS A 272 51.68 25.89 6.52
N PRO A 273 50.83 26.66 7.23
CA PRO A 273 50.86 26.57 8.70
C PRO A 273 49.50 26.61 9.44
N LYS A 274 49.54 26.00 10.62
CA LYS A 274 48.63 26.22 11.75
C LYS A 274 48.84 27.66 12.24
N ASN A 275 47.78 28.31 12.72
CA ASN A 275 47.92 29.19 13.88
C ASN A 275 46.69 29.15 14.78
N THR A 276 47.01 29.00 16.04
CA THR A 276 46.23 29.08 17.27
C THR A 276 45.84 30.52 17.57
N LEU A 277 44.62 30.74 18.06
CA LEU A 277 44.28 31.43 19.31
C LEU A 277 42.80 31.15 19.62
#